data_AF-A0A9P6VBS2-F1
#
_entry.id   AF-A0A9P6VBS2-F1
#
_cell.length_a   1.000
_cell.length_b   1.000
_cell.length_c   1.000
_cell.angle_alpha   90.00
_cell.angle_beta   90.00
_cell.angle_gamma   90.00
#
_symmetry.space_group_name_H-M   'P 1'
#
loop_
_entity.id
_entity.type
_entity.pdbx_description
1 polymer ?
#
loop_
_entity_poly.entity_id
_entity_poly.type
_entity_poly.pdbx_seq_one_letter_code
_entity_poly.pdbx_strand_id
1 'polypeptide(L)'
;MEPIDISFPSSNINPDGQLQVPESYNQGERLPGIDVLHPGGGIKEQTAGIYASQLSMQGFITLAFDRRSQGTSEGTPRHLEDPFAGAEDTKSAVTYLTTLDKVNPKRIGVLGICAGSIAKETHDALIVQPGENGTKVARGGEVKYLPYIPPDMIHEDNVKALMKEAADLLLDLSRIP
;
A
#
# COMPACT_ATOMS: atom_id res chain seq x y z
N MET A 1 -13.25 -10.33 6.02
CA MET A 1 -12.40 -11.54 6.10
C MET A 1 -11.11 -11.26 6.84
N GLU A 2 -10.55 -12.29 7.49
CA GLU A 2 -9.22 -12.23 8.12
C GLU A 2 -8.11 -12.12 7.07
N PRO A 3 -7.03 -11.36 7.34
CA PRO A 3 -5.87 -11.33 6.47
C PRO A 3 -5.18 -12.69 6.34
N ILE A 4 -4.58 -12.95 5.18
CA ILE A 4 -3.79 -14.15 4.92
C ILE A 4 -2.33 -13.78 5.19
N ASP A 5 -1.73 -14.39 6.20
CA ASP A 5 -0.30 -14.23 6.47
C ASP A 5 0.52 -14.83 5.31
N ILE A 6 1.47 -14.05 4.81
CA ILE A 6 2.35 -14.40 3.71
C ILE A 6 3.77 -13.96 4.03
N SER A 7 4.73 -14.52 3.29
CA SER A 7 6.07 -13.96 3.18
C SER A 7 6.49 -13.97 1.72
N PHE A 8 7.36 -13.03 1.34
CA PHE A 8 7.83 -12.92 -0.04
C PHE A 8 9.33 -12.64 -0.10
N PRO A 9 10.05 -13.02 -1.16
CA PRO A 9 11.48 -12.74 -1.27
C PRO A 9 11.75 -11.24 -1.47
N SER A 10 12.67 -10.68 -0.69
CA SER A 10 13.25 -9.35 -0.90
C SER A 10 14.76 -9.38 -0.65
N SER A 11 15.55 -9.36 -1.72
CA SER A 11 17.01 -9.49 -1.64
C SER A 11 17.44 -10.74 -0.85
N ASN A 12 17.98 -10.57 0.35
CA ASN A 12 18.50 -11.62 1.22
C ASN A 12 17.60 -11.94 2.42
N ILE A 13 16.35 -11.46 2.42
CA ILE A 13 15.38 -11.69 3.48
C ILE A 13 14.01 -12.06 2.90
N ASN A 14 13.11 -12.51 3.77
CA ASN A 14 11.69 -12.64 3.46
C ASN A 14 10.85 -11.76 4.39
N PRO A 15 10.36 -10.59 3.94
CA PRO A 15 9.43 -9.80 4.73
C PRO A 15 8.12 -10.55 4.95
N ASP A 16 7.59 -10.45 6.17
CA ASP A 16 6.27 -10.92 6.55
C ASP A 16 5.21 -9.90 6.19
N GLY A 17 4.11 -10.38 5.62
CA GLY A 17 3.00 -9.54 5.24
C GLY A 17 1.65 -10.21 5.44
N GLN A 18 0.62 -9.42 5.19
CA GLN A 18 -0.78 -9.76 5.28
C GLN A 18 -1.46 -9.39 3.96
N LEU A 19 -1.83 -10.41 3.20
CA LEU A 19 -2.58 -10.28 1.96
C LEU A 19 -4.07 -10.32 2.27
N GLN A 20 -4.83 -9.34 1.78
CA GLN A 20 -6.28 -9.36 1.85
C GLN A 20 -6.88 -9.50 0.45
N VAL A 21 -7.86 -10.38 0.36
CA VAL A 21 -8.65 -10.63 -0.84
C VAL A 21 -10.07 -10.15 -0.56
N PRO A 22 -10.68 -9.35 -1.44
CA PRO A 22 -12.00 -8.82 -1.21
C PRO A 22 -13.04 -9.94 -1.22
N GLU A 23 -14.08 -9.82 -0.40
CA GLU A 23 -15.17 -10.80 -0.35
C GLU A 23 -15.94 -10.90 -1.67
N SER A 24 -15.90 -9.83 -2.48
CA SER A 24 -16.48 -9.79 -3.82
C SER A 24 -15.63 -10.48 -4.89
N TYR A 25 -14.47 -11.04 -4.55
CA TYR A 25 -13.59 -11.71 -5.53
C TYR A 25 -14.26 -12.95 -6.12
N ASN A 26 -14.43 -12.96 -7.44
CA ASN A 26 -14.85 -14.16 -8.16
C ASN A 26 -13.64 -14.88 -8.77
N GLN A 27 -13.66 -16.22 -8.73
CA GLN A 27 -12.59 -17.02 -9.28
C GLN A 27 -12.42 -16.77 -10.78
N GLY A 28 -11.19 -16.44 -11.20
CA GLY A 28 -10.84 -16.15 -12.58
C GLY A 28 -10.81 -14.65 -12.92
N GLU A 29 -11.30 -13.79 -12.02
CA GLU A 29 -11.13 -12.34 -12.15
C GLU A 29 -9.71 -11.91 -11.77
N ARG A 30 -9.26 -10.81 -12.38
CA ARG A 30 -7.99 -10.15 -12.04
C ARG A 30 -8.27 -8.75 -11.53
N LEU A 31 -8.16 -8.59 -10.23
CA LEU A 31 -8.46 -7.36 -9.51
C LEU A 31 -7.24 -6.44 -9.42
N PRO A 32 -7.43 -5.14 -9.23
CA PRO A 32 -6.34 -4.23 -8.91
C PRO A 32 -5.66 -4.60 -7.58
N GLY A 33 -4.34 -4.40 -7.52
CA GLY A 33 -3.51 -4.62 -6.33
C GLY A 33 -3.05 -3.31 -5.68
N ILE A 34 -2.98 -3.25 -4.35
CA ILE A 34 -2.39 -2.13 -3.61
C ILE A 34 -1.45 -2.66 -2.53
N ASP A 35 -0.17 -2.28 -2.59
CA ASP A 35 0.77 -2.42 -1.48
C ASP A 35 0.59 -1.27 -0.49
N VAL A 36 0.42 -1.51 0.81
CA VAL A 36 0.08 -0.53 1.84
C VAL A 36 1.19 -0.47 2.88
N LEU A 37 1.95 0.63 2.87
CA LEU A 37 3.14 0.81 3.70
C LEU A 37 2.81 1.53 5.01
N HIS A 38 3.25 0.93 6.11
CA HIS A 38 3.09 1.47 7.46
C HIS A 38 3.96 2.72 7.70
N PRO A 39 3.58 3.59 8.66
CA PRO A 39 4.41 4.71 9.14
C PRO A 39 5.80 4.28 9.62
N GLY A 40 6.71 5.24 9.79
CA GLY A 40 8.00 5.00 10.47
C GLY A 40 7.77 4.49 11.90
N GLY A 41 8.52 3.47 12.29
CA GLY A 41 8.35 2.73 13.55
C GLY A 41 7.06 1.91 13.67
N GLY A 42 6.20 1.91 12.64
CA GLY A 42 4.96 1.14 12.61
C GLY A 42 5.15 -0.33 12.19
N ILE A 43 4.05 -1.07 12.19
CA ILE A 43 3.94 -2.47 11.73
C ILE A 43 2.64 -2.70 10.94
N LYS A 44 2.55 -3.83 10.22
CA LYS A 44 1.44 -4.20 9.33
C LYS A 44 0.09 -4.28 10.05
N GLU A 45 0.05 -4.65 11.33
CA GLU A 45 -1.18 -4.78 12.12
C GLU A 45 -1.77 -3.44 12.58
N GLN A 46 -1.05 -2.33 12.39
CA GLN A 46 -1.50 -1.00 12.80
C GLN A 46 -2.20 -0.27 11.65
N THR A 47 -1.81 0.99 11.39
CA THR A 47 -2.46 1.84 10.38
C THR A 47 -2.47 1.20 8.99
N ALA A 48 -1.41 0.49 8.60
CA ALA A 48 -1.36 -0.17 7.29
C ALA A 48 -2.44 -1.23 7.12
N GLY A 49 -2.61 -2.13 8.10
CA GLY A 49 -3.62 -3.18 8.08
C GLY A 49 -5.05 -2.65 8.07
N ILE A 50 -5.32 -1.56 8.79
CA ILE A 50 -6.62 -0.88 8.78
C ILE A 50 -6.93 -0.35 7.38
N TYR A 51 -5.99 0.34 6.75
CA TYR A 51 -6.18 0.86 5.38
C TYR A 51 -6.27 -0.26 4.35
N ALA A 52 -5.46 -1.32 4.48
CA ALA A 52 -5.51 -2.51 3.64
C ALA A 52 -6.89 -3.19 3.71
N SER A 53 -7.49 -3.26 4.89
CA SER A 53 -8.84 -3.82 5.09
C SER A 53 -9.93 -2.97 4.47
N GLN A 54 -9.91 -1.64 4.71
CA GLN A 54 -10.88 -0.72 4.11
C GLN A 54 -10.81 -0.75 2.58
N LEU A 55 -9.61 -0.78 2.00
CA LEU A 55 -9.41 -0.91 0.55
C LEU A 55 -9.86 -2.29 0.02
N SER A 56 -9.58 -3.37 0.76
CA SER A 56 -10.08 -4.70 0.39
C SER A 56 -11.62 -4.72 0.34
N MET A 57 -12.31 -4.09 1.30
CA MET A 57 -13.77 -3.96 1.25
C MET A 57 -14.29 -3.20 0.01
N GLN A 58 -13.44 -2.41 -0.67
CA GLN A 58 -13.77 -1.70 -1.91
C GLN A 58 -13.42 -2.49 -3.19
N GLY A 59 -12.96 -3.74 -3.08
CA GLY A 59 -12.69 -4.61 -4.23
C GLY A 59 -11.24 -4.65 -4.70
N PHE A 60 -10.30 -4.26 -3.84
CA PHE A 60 -8.85 -4.30 -4.14
C PHE A 60 -8.20 -5.51 -3.48
N ILE A 61 -7.23 -6.12 -4.15
CA ILE A 61 -6.27 -7.01 -3.47
C ILE A 61 -5.29 -6.12 -2.74
N THR A 62 -5.13 -6.28 -1.43
CA THR A 62 -4.21 -5.43 -0.67
C THR A 62 -3.14 -6.25 0.02
N LEU A 63 -1.95 -5.68 0.15
CA LEU A 63 -0.84 -6.25 0.88
C LEU A 63 -0.35 -5.20 1.86
N ALA A 64 -0.31 -5.52 3.16
CA ALA A 64 0.45 -4.76 4.14
C ALA A 64 1.57 -5.64 4.65
N PHE A 65 2.81 -5.14 4.72
CA PHE A 65 3.94 -5.93 5.17
C PHE A 65 4.83 -5.14 6.14
N ASP A 66 5.53 -5.85 7.01
CA ASP A 66 6.54 -5.25 7.87
C ASP A 66 7.81 -5.04 7.05
N ARG A 67 8.28 -3.79 6.95
CA ARG A 67 9.57 -3.54 6.29
C ARG A 67 10.70 -4.30 7.01
N ARG A 68 11.80 -4.54 6.29
CA ARG A 68 12.97 -5.20 6.90
C ARG A 68 13.35 -4.57 8.23
N SER A 69 13.80 -5.41 9.16
CA SER A 69 14.16 -5.01 10.53
C SER A 69 13.00 -4.48 11.39
N GLN A 70 11.77 -4.39 10.88
CA GLN A 70 10.57 -3.97 11.60
C GLN A 70 9.67 -5.17 11.91
N GLY A 71 8.72 -4.99 12.83
CA GLY A 71 7.68 -5.97 13.16
C GLY A 71 8.18 -7.41 13.27
N THR A 72 7.54 -8.33 12.55
CA THR A 72 7.92 -9.75 12.51
C THR A 72 8.93 -10.07 11.40
N SER A 73 9.04 -9.20 10.38
CA SER A 73 9.99 -9.37 9.28
C SER A 73 11.44 -9.53 9.72
N GLU A 74 12.18 -10.32 8.95
CA GLU A 74 13.63 -10.50 9.10
C GLU A 74 14.40 -9.17 8.94
N GLY A 75 15.67 -9.17 9.37
CA GLY A 75 16.60 -8.05 9.21
C GLY A 75 17.31 -7.68 10.50
N THR A 76 18.59 -7.31 10.36
CA THR A 76 19.45 -6.83 11.45
C THR A 76 20.30 -5.63 10.97
N PRO A 77 20.57 -4.64 11.84
CA PRO A 77 20.06 -4.49 13.21
C PRO A 77 18.54 -4.24 13.26
N ARG A 78 17.87 -4.66 14.34
CA ARG A 78 16.43 -4.44 14.54
C ARG A 78 16.13 -2.95 14.62
N HIS A 79 14.96 -2.56 14.15
CA HIS A 79 14.45 -1.19 14.10
C HIS A 79 15.27 -0.22 13.22
N LEU A 80 16.21 -0.72 12.41
CA LEU A 80 16.90 0.10 11.43
C LEU A 80 15.90 0.61 10.38
N GLU A 81 15.83 1.93 10.22
CA GLU A 81 15.11 2.57 9.14
C GLU A 81 16.10 3.00 8.04
N ASP A 82 16.27 2.15 7.04
CA ASP A 82 16.99 2.49 5.82
C ASP A 82 15.98 2.77 4.70
N PRO A 83 15.90 4.01 4.19
CA PRO A 83 14.93 4.39 3.18
C PRO A 83 15.17 3.70 1.82
N PHE A 84 16.42 3.43 1.45
CA PHE A 84 16.75 2.76 0.19
C PHE A 84 16.38 1.29 0.25
N ALA A 85 16.71 0.65 1.36
CA ALA A 85 16.37 -0.75 1.57
C ALA A 85 14.84 -0.97 1.68
N GLY A 86 14.13 -0.03 2.31
CA GLY A 86 12.67 -0.01 2.34
C GLY A 86 12.04 0.16 0.95
N ALA A 87 12.64 0.97 0.07
CA ALA A 87 12.17 1.09 -1.31
C ALA A 87 12.36 -0.22 -2.12
N GLU A 88 13.44 -0.96 -1.88
CA GLU A 88 13.64 -2.29 -2.48
C GLU A 88 12.65 -3.33 -1.94
N ASP A 89 12.29 -3.27 -0.65
CA ASP A 89 11.22 -4.12 -0.10
C ASP A 89 9.87 -3.83 -0.76
N THR A 90 9.54 -2.55 -0.97
CA THR A 90 8.33 -2.15 -1.70
C THR A 90 8.34 -2.65 -3.15
N LYS A 91 9.46 -2.55 -3.87
CA LYS A 91 9.57 -3.11 -5.23
C LYS A 91 9.36 -4.63 -5.23
N SER A 92 9.88 -5.31 -4.21
CA SER A 92 9.72 -6.76 -4.04
C SER A 92 8.27 -7.14 -3.72
N ALA A 93 7.58 -6.35 -2.88
CA ALA A 93 6.16 -6.52 -2.57
C ALA A 93 5.28 -6.34 -3.82
N VAL A 94 5.54 -5.30 -4.62
CA VAL A 94 4.88 -5.08 -5.91
C VAL A 94 5.15 -6.25 -6.87
N THR A 95 6.39 -6.70 -6.95
CA THR A 95 6.77 -7.86 -7.78
C THR A 95 6.00 -9.11 -7.33
N TYR A 96 5.94 -9.38 -6.02
CA TYR A 96 5.15 -10.49 -5.47
C TYR A 96 3.68 -10.39 -5.87
N LEU A 97 3.04 -9.21 -5.77
CA LEU A 97 1.66 -9.01 -6.21
C LEU A 97 1.47 -9.38 -7.69
N THR A 98 2.43 -9.10 -8.58
CA THR A 98 2.32 -9.49 -10.01
C THR A 98 2.29 -11.00 -10.25
N THR A 99 2.75 -11.79 -9.29
CA THR A 99 2.78 -13.27 -9.38
C THR A 99 1.44 -13.91 -9.02
N LEU A 100 0.53 -13.16 -8.40
CA LEU A 100 -0.76 -13.67 -7.94
C LEU A 100 -1.77 -13.70 -9.09
N ASP A 101 -2.34 -14.87 -9.39
CA ASP A 101 -3.34 -15.03 -10.47
C ASP A 101 -4.57 -14.12 -10.33
N LYS A 102 -4.87 -13.71 -9.09
CA LYS A 102 -5.99 -12.83 -8.70
C LYS A 102 -5.69 -11.34 -8.89
N VAL A 103 -4.43 -10.97 -9.15
CA VAL A 103 -4.00 -9.57 -9.34
C VAL A 103 -3.79 -9.28 -10.83
N ASN A 104 -4.26 -8.13 -11.29
CA ASN A 104 -3.94 -7.61 -12.61
C ASN A 104 -2.59 -6.88 -12.56
N PRO A 105 -1.51 -7.39 -13.20
CA PRO A 105 -0.17 -6.81 -13.10
C PRO A 105 -0.06 -5.41 -13.74
N LYS A 106 -1.04 -5.00 -14.55
CA LYS A 106 -1.11 -3.64 -15.12
C LYS A 106 -1.84 -2.63 -14.22
N ARG A 107 -2.34 -3.07 -13.07
CA ARG A 107 -3.19 -2.30 -12.15
C ARG A 107 -2.72 -2.50 -10.71
N ILE A 108 -1.45 -2.19 -10.44
CA ILE A 108 -0.87 -2.23 -9.11
C ILE A 108 -0.45 -0.82 -8.71
N GLY A 109 -0.82 -0.40 -7.50
CA GLY A 109 -0.36 0.82 -6.87
C GLY A 109 0.30 0.55 -5.52
N VAL A 110 0.91 1.58 -4.94
CA VAL A 110 1.47 1.56 -3.58
C VAL A 110 0.84 2.70 -2.80
N LEU A 111 0.42 2.49 -1.57
CA LEU A 111 -0.12 3.45 -0.65
C LEU A 111 0.83 3.60 0.52
N GLY A 112 1.64 4.66 0.54
CA GLY A 112 2.52 4.92 1.70
C GLY A 112 1.91 5.89 2.69
N ILE A 113 1.90 5.55 3.99
CA ILE A 113 1.36 6.39 5.08
C ILE A 113 2.50 7.04 5.89
N CYS A 114 2.50 8.37 6.03
CA CYS A 114 3.54 9.12 6.77
C CYS A 114 4.96 8.87 6.20
N ALA A 115 5.90 8.36 7.01
CA ALA A 115 7.22 7.93 6.54
C ALA A 115 7.18 6.64 5.70
N GLY A 116 6.04 5.94 5.64
CA GLY A 116 5.80 4.87 4.66
C GLY A 116 5.82 5.38 3.23
N SER A 117 5.57 6.67 2.99
CA SER A 117 5.62 7.26 1.65
C SER A 117 7.04 7.62 1.17
N ILE A 118 8.09 7.20 1.88
CA ILE A 118 9.49 7.39 1.46
C ILE A 118 9.82 6.59 0.18
N ALA A 119 8.99 5.62 -0.21
CA ALA A 119 9.09 4.91 -1.48
C ALA A 119 8.87 5.78 -2.75
N LYS A 120 9.04 7.11 -2.68
CA LYS A 120 8.82 8.09 -3.77
C LYS A 120 9.59 7.78 -5.06
N GLU A 121 10.59 6.91 -5.00
CA GLU A 121 11.44 6.54 -6.15
C GLU A 121 10.99 5.26 -6.87
N THR A 122 9.95 4.57 -6.39
CA THR A 122 9.33 3.50 -7.16
C THR A 122 8.38 4.12 -8.18
N HIS A 123 8.60 3.82 -9.47
CA HIS A 123 8.05 4.55 -10.62
C HIS A 123 6.50 4.53 -10.76
N ASP A 124 5.77 3.96 -9.81
CA ASP A 124 4.29 3.87 -9.80
C ASP A 124 3.65 4.03 -8.39
N ALA A 125 4.35 4.63 -7.40
CA ALA A 125 3.84 4.71 -6.02
C ALA A 125 2.98 5.95 -5.69
N LEU A 126 1.78 5.69 -5.16
CA LEU A 126 0.89 6.67 -4.53
C LEU A 126 1.35 6.98 -3.08
N ILE A 127 1.50 8.27 -2.78
CA ILE A 127 2.07 8.76 -1.51
C ILE A 127 0.99 9.43 -0.67
N VAL A 128 0.18 8.66 0.08
CA VAL A 128 -0.81 9.26 1.00
C VAL A 128 -0.15 9.68 2.31
N GLN A 129 0.35 10.91 2.35
CA GLN A 129 0.75 11.54 3.60
C GLN A 129 -0.44 12.24 4.25
N PRO A 130 -0.97 11.75 5.38
CA PRO A 130 -1.80 12.60 6.24
C PRO A 130 -0.91 13.71 6.83
N GLY A 131 -1.19 14.95 6.44
CA GLY A 131 -0.52 16.16 6.92
C GLY A 131 -1.32 17.40 6.51
N GLU A 132 -1.04 18.55 7.12
CA GLU A 132 -1.83 19.81 7.05
C GLU A 132 -2.21 20.29 5.64
N ASN A 133 -1.56 19.79 4.58
CA ASN A 133 -1.75 20.20 3.18
C ASN A 133 -2.41 19.15 2.28
N GLY A 134 -3.03 18.11 2.85
CA GLY A 134 -3.82 17.13 2.10
C GLY A 134 -3.07 15.88 1.67
N THR A 135 -3.82 14.96 1.06
CA THR A 135 -3.34 13.65 0.63
C THR A 135 -2.61 13.79 -0.70
N LYS A 136 -1.36 13.33 -0.82
CA LYS A 136 -0.65 13.35 -2.10
C LYS A 136 -0.93 12.07 -2.88
N VAL A 137 -0.96 12.18 -4.20
CA VAL A 137 -1.09 11.09 -5.16
C VAL A 137 0.04 11.27 -6.13
N ALA A 138 0.87 10.27 -6.38
CA ALA A 138 1.96 10.38 -7.34
C ALA A 138 2.02 9.16 -8.26
N ARG A 139 2.37 9.38 -9.54
CA ARG A 139 2.67 8.31 -10.50
C ARG A 139 3.50 8.87 -11.66
N GLY A 140 4.57 8.20 -12.07
CA GLY A 140 5.38 8.64 -13.22
C GLY A 140 5.97 10.05 -13.11
N GLY A 141 6.13 10.58 -11.90
CA GLY A 141 6.58 11.96 -11.65
C GLY A 141 5.46 13.01 -11.55
N GLU A 142 4.22 12.69 -11.92
CA GLU A 142 3.06 13.57 -11.68
C GLU A 142 2.58 13.45 -10.25
N VAL A 143 2.27 14.59 -9.62
CA VAL A 143 1.75 14.66 -8.24
C VAL A 143 0.41 15.40 -8.22
N LYS A 144 -0.65 14.72 -7.80
CA LYS A 144 -1.97 15.29 -7.52
C LYS A 144 -2.20 15.39 -6.01
N TYR A 145 -2.82 16.48 -5.57
CA TYR A 145 -3.19 16.69 -4.18
C TYR A 145 -4.69 16.44 -4.03
N LEU A 146 -5.06 15.51 -3.16
CA LEU A 146 -6.40 15.29 -2.67
C LEU A 146 -6.62 16.10 -1.38
N PRO A 147 -7.86 16.53 -1.10
CA PRO A 147 -8.15 17.37 0.06
C PRO A 147 -7.70 16.75 1.39
N TYR A 148 -7.22 17.61 2.30
CA TYR A 148 -6.96 17.24 3.69
C TYR A 148 -8.27 16.90 4.38
N ILE A 149 -8.31 15.75 5.06
CA ILE A 149 -9.38 15.41 5.99
C ILE A 149 -8.83 15.64 7.40
N PRO A 150 -9.32 16.66 8.12
CA PRO A 150 -8.97 16.88 9.52
C PRO A 150 -9.18 15.63 10.39
N PRO A 151 -8.37 15.38 11.44
CA PRO A 151 -8.51 14.23 12.32
C PRO A 151 -9.92 14.02 12.90
N ASP A 152 -10.64 15.12 13.15
CA ASP A 152 -12.02 15.17 13.63
C ASP A 152 -13.07 14.89 12.54
N MET A 153 -12.67 14.95 11.26
CA MET A 153 -13.49 14.59 10.10
C MET A 153 -13.17 13.20 9.53
N ILE A 154 -12.28 12.44 10.18
CA ILE A 154 -12.03 11.01 9.93
C ILE A 154 -13.24 10.20 10.43
N HIS A 155 -14.39 10.42 9.81
CA HIS A 155 -15.49 9.48 9.83
C HIS A 155 -15.26 8.43 8.75
N GLU A 156 -15.65 7.20 9.04
CA GLU A 156 -15.43 6.04 8.17
C GLU A 156 -15.85 6.32 6.72
N ASP A 157 -16.95 7.05 6.52
CA ASP A 157 -17.49 7.37 5.20
C ASP A 157 -16.65 8.38 4.40
N ASN A 158 -16.04 9.37 5.06
CA ASN A 158 -15.18 10.36 4.41
C ASN A 158 -13.84 9.74 3.99
N VAL A 159 -13.30 8.87 4.85
CA VAL A 159 -12.11 8.08 4.52
C VAL A 159 -12.44 7.12 3.38
N LYS A 160 -13.57 6.41 3.41
CA LYS A 160 -14.00 5.53 2.32
C LYS A 160 -14.12 6.26 0.99
N ALA A 161 -14.74 7.44 0.96
CA ALA A 161 -14.88 8.24 -0.26
C ALA A 161 -13.52 8.70 -0.81
N LEU A 162 -12.65 9.22 0.06
CA LEU A 162 -11.29 9.64 -0.31
C LEU A 162 -10.45 8.44 -0.79
N MET A 163 -10.52 7.31 -0.09
CA MET A 163 -9.80 6.10 -0.45
C MET A 163 -10.30 5.54 -1.77
N LYS A 164 -11.62 5.58 -2.02
CA LYS A 164 -12.20 5.23 -3.31
C LYS A 164 -11.75 6.17 -4.41
N GLU A 165 -11.72 7.48 -4.18
CA GLU A 165 -11.26 8.45 -5.18
C GLU A 165 -9.75 8.31 -5.46
N ALA A 166 -8.93 8.16 -4.42
CA ALA A 166 -7.50 7.88 -4.55
C ALA A 166 -7.24 6.57 -5.30
N ALA A 167 -8.05 5.55 -5.04
CA ALA A 167 -7.93 4.25 -5.67
C ALA A 167 -8.52 4.22 -7.10
N ASP A 168 -9.57 4.98 -7.38
CA ASP A 168 -10.07 5.21 -8.74
C ASP A 168 -9.00 5.97 -9.56
N LEU A 169 -8.34 6.97 -8.97
CA LEU A 169 -7.22 7.70 -9.59
C LEU A 169 -5.98 6.82 -9.79
N LEU A 170 -5.68 5.90 -8.87
CA LEU A 170 -4.62 4.90 -9.03
C LEU A 170 -4.84 4.01 -10.26
N LEU A 171 -6.09 3.72 -10.60
CA LEU A 171 -6.46 2.70 -11.56
C LEU A 171 -6.97 3.23 -12.90
N ASP A 172 -7.31 4.50 -12.99
CA ASP A 172 -7.66 5.16 -14.26
C ASP A 172 -6.40 5.53 -15.05
N LEU A 173 -5.94 4.56 -15.85
CA LEU A 173 -4.81 4.68 -16.78
C LEU A 173 -5.07 5.66 -17.94
N SER A 174 -6.28 6.18 -18.12
CA SER A 174 -6.66 6.99 -19.29
C SER A 174 -6.55 8.50 -19.08
N ARG A 175 -6.26 8.96 -17.85
CA ARG A 175 -6.33 10.38 -17.47
C ARG A 175 -5.00 10.99 -16.99
N ILE A 176 -3.93 10.20 -17.02
CA ILE A 176 -2.58 10.67 -16.73
C ILE A 176 -1.93 10.85 -18.12
N PRO A 177 -1.63 12.10 -18.54
CA PRO A 177 -1.19 12.42 -19.90
C PRO A 177 0.12 11.75 -20.32
#